data_AF-A0A4R4SZN0-F1
#
_entry.id   AF-A0A4R4SZN0-F1
#
_cell.length_a   1.000
_cell.length_b   1.000
_cell.length_c   1.000
_cell.angle_alpha   90.00
_cell.angle_beta   90.00
_cell.angle_gamma   90.00
#
_symmetry.space_group_name_H-M   'P 1'
#
loop_
_entity.id
_entity.type
_entity.pdbx_description
1 polymer ?
#
loop_
_entity_poly.entity_id
_entity_poly.type
_entity_poly.pdbx_seq_one_letter_code
_entity_poly.pdbx_strand_id
1 'polypeptide(L)'
;MTRPPAPRTLADELRARTDAQLAGLLRARADLLSPLPGDLSQLATRAGTRASVLRALERLDTFTLRTAEALAVAPQPCPVEALAALLPGGEHRLPLALDALRDRALLWGRDDALRLVRTAQELLAPNPTRPS
;
A
#
# COMPACT_ATOMS: atom_id res chain seq x y z
N MET A 1 -25.03 9.25 11.37
CA MET A 1 -24.41 8.27 10.46
C MET A 1 -23.11 7.80 11.09
N THR A 2 -23.06 6.57 11.59
CA THR A 2 -21.89 6.02 12.28
C THR A 2 -20.81 5.70 11.25
N ARG A 3 -19.62 6.30 11.37
CA ARG A 3 -18.49 5.99 10.47
C ARG A 3 -18.17 4.49 10.61
N PRO A 4 -18.01 3.73 9.51
CA PRO A 4 -17.67 2.32 9.60
C PRO A 4 -16.37 2.13 10.41
N PRO A 5 -16.25 1.01 11.16
CA PRO A 5 -15.07 0.74 11.96
C PRO A 5 -13.82 0.71 11.07
N ALA A 6 -12.69 1.18 11.61
CA ALA A 6 -11.44 1.18 10.87
C ALA A 6 -11.04 -0.27 10.49
N PRO A 7 -10.55 -0.50 9.27
CA PRO A 7 -10.15 -1.83 8.84
C PRO A 7 -9.01 -2.35 9.71
N ARG A 8 -9.04 -3.64 10.04
CA ARG A 8 -8.01 -4.30 10.87
C ARG A 8 -7.05 -5.15 10.04
N THR A 9 -7.43 -5.46 8.81
CA THR A 9 -6.66 -6.24 7.84
C THR A 9 -6.83 -5.66 6.43
N LEU A 10 -5.92 -6.04 5.51
CA LEU A 10 -6.08 -5.72 4.09
C LEU A 10 -7.38 -6.30 3.50
N ALA A 11 -7.80 -7.48 3.96
CA ALA A 11 -9.06 -8.07 3.51
C ALA A 11 -10.28 -7.23 3.94
N ASP A 12 -10.25 -6.67 5.16
CA ASP A 12 -11.31 -5.76 5.61
C ASP A 12 -11.35 -4.47 4.78
N GLU A 13 -10.18 -3.91 4.45
CA GLU A 13 -10.06 -2.76 3.56
C GLU A 13 -10.64 -3.07 2.18
N LEU A 14 -10.29 -4.21 1.57
CA LEU A 14 -10.80 -4.59 0.25
C LEU A 14 -12.31 -4.84 0.26
N ARG A 15 -12.88 -5.39 1.33
CA ARG A 15 -14.34 -5.55 1.47
C ARG A 15 -15.10 -4.23 1.59
N ALA A 16 -14.43 -3.18 2.07
CA ALA A 16 -15.02 -1.85 2.19
C ALA A 16 -14.89 -1.02 0.89
N ARG A 17 -14.15 -1.50 -0.12
CA ARG A 17 -14.01 -0.83 -1.41
C ARG A 17 -15.25 -0.99 -2.27
N THR A 18 -15.50 0.02 -3.07
CA THR A 18 -16.50 -0.03 -4.14
C THR A 18 -16.04 -0.90 -5.31
N ASP A 19 -16.98 -1.38 -6.12
CA ASP A 19 -16.68 -2.15 -7.34
C ASP A 19 -15.76 -1.41 -8.30
N ALA A 20 -15.92 -0.08 -8.42
CA ALA A 20 -15.07 0.76 -9.25
C ALA A 20 -13.60 0.76 -8.76
N GLN A 21 -13.39 0.84 -7.44
CA GLN A 21 -12.07 0.77 -6.83
C GLN A 21 -11.45 -0.63 -6.96
N LEU A 22 -12.26 -1.70 -6.83
CA LEU A 22 -11.80 -3.07 -7.03
C LEU A 22 -11.41 -3.32 -8.50
N ALA A 23 -12.23 -2.86 -9.45
CA ALA A 23 -11.90 -2.92 -10.87
C ALA A 23 -10.64 -2.12 -11.20
N GLY A 24 -10.44 -0.96 -10.55
CA GLY A 24 -9.22 -0.16 -10.64
C GLY A 24 -7.98 -0.93 -10.16
N LEU A 25 -8.08 -1.59 -8.99
CA LEU A 25 -7.02 -2.45 -8.45
C LEU A 25 -6.65 -3.58 -9.43
N LEU A 26 -7.64 -4.30 -9.97
CA LEU A 26 -7.40 -5.41 -10.88
C LEU A 26 -6.78 -4.95 -12.22
N ARG A 27 -7.15 -3.76 -12.70
CA ARG A 27 -6.49 -3.11 -13.86
C ARG A 27 -5.05 -2.71 -13.55
N ALA A 28 -4.79 -2.16 -12.36
CA ALA A 28 -3.45 -1.75 -11.94
C ALA A 28 -2.52 -2.96 -11.66
N ARG A 29 -3.08 -4.09 -11.22
CA ARG A 29 -2.39 -5.32 -10.84
C ARG A 29 -3.01 -6.55 -11.50
N ALA A 30 -2.80 -6.68 -12.81
CA ALA A 30 -3.30 -7.81 -13.59
C ALA A 30 -2.79 -9.17 -13.08
N ASP A 31 -1.65 -9.20 -12.39
CA ASP A 31 -1.09 -10.41 -11.80
C ASP A 31 -1.93 -10.99 -10.64
N LEU A 32 -2.85 -10.19 -10.08
CA LEU A 32 -3.81 -10.66 -9.09
C LEU A 32 -4.89 -11.57 -9.69
N LEU A 33 -5.04 -11.62 -11.01
CA LEU A 33 -6.06 -12.41 -11.70
C LEU A 33 -5.61 -13.84 -12.06
N SER A 34 -4.36 -14.21 -11.81
CA SER A 34 -3.81 -15.50 -12.24
C SER A 34 -3.32 -16.36 -11.05
N PRO A 35 -4.01 -17.47 -10.70
CA PRO A 35 -5.35 -17.87 -11.16
C PRO A 35 -6.44 -16.95 -10.62
N LEU A 36 -7.66 -16.97 -11.16
CA LEU A 36 -8.73 -16.07 -10.67
C LEU A 36 -9.00 -16.33 -9.17
N PRO A 37 -8.97 -15.30 -8.30
CA PRO A 37 -9.24 -15.48 -6.88
C PRO A 37 -10.74 -15.77 -6.66
N GLY A 38 -11.06 -16.73 -5.79
CA GLY A 38 -12.45 -17.08 -5.49
C GLY A 38 -13.17 -16.08 -4.57
N ASP A 39 -12.43 -15.27 -3.83
CA ASP A 39 -12.96 -14.28 -2.88
C ASP A 39 -11.94 -13.17 -2.56
N LEU A 40 -12.38 -12.13 -1.84
CA LEU A 40 -11.55 -10.98 -1.45
C LEU A 40 -10.45 -11.33 -0.44
N SER A 41 -10.59 -12.40 0.33
CA SER A 41 -9.56 -12.86 1.27
C SER A 41 -8.40 -13.51 0.50
N GLN A 42 -8.69 -14.32 -0.51
CA GLN A 42 -7.70 -14.86 -1.44
C GLN A 42 -7.01 -13.74 -2.22
N LEU A 43 -7.78 -12.74 -2.69
CA LEU A 43 -7.22 -11.56 -3.35
C LEU A 43 -6.25 -10.81 -2.43
N ALA A 44 -6.62 -10.55 -1.16
CA ALA A 44 -5.77 -9.90 -0.19
C ALA A 44 -4.48 -10.69 0.09
N THR A 45 -4.59 -12.01 0.28
CA THR A 45 -3.43 -12.90 0.47
C THR A 45 -2.49 -12.83 -0.73
N ARG A 46 -3.02 -12.91 -1.95
CA ARG A 46 -2.22 -12.80 -3.17
C ARG A 46 -1.57 -11.43 -3.31
N ALA A 47 -2.30 -10.37 -3.02
CA ALA A 47 -1.80 -9.00 -3.07
C ALA A 47 -0.62 -8.77 -2.12
N GLY A 48 -0.56 -9.51 -1.02
CA GLY A 48 0.57 -9.52 -0.08
C GLY A 48 1.74 -10.43 -0.47
N THR A 49 1.64 -11.25 -1.52
CA THR A 49 2.75 -12.14 -1.90
C THR A 49 3.95 -11.35 -2.42
N ARG A 50 5.16 -11.82 -2.11
CA ARG A 50 6.41 -11.15 -2.53
C ARG A 50 6.48 -10.86 -4.02
N ALA A 51 6.18 -11.83 -4.87
CA ALA A 51 6.22 -11.65 -6.33
C ALA A 51 5.23 -10.60 -6.81
N SER A 52 4.03 -10.55 -6.22
CA SER A 52 3.01 -9.58 -6.60
C SER A 52 3.33 -8.17 -6.10
N VAL A 53 3.87 -8.06 -4.89
CA VAL A 53 4.34 -6.79 -4.33
C VAL A 53 5.49 -6.22 -5.15
N LEU A 54 6.50 -7.03 -5.51
CA LEU A 54 7.63 -6.58 -6.34
C LEU A 54 7.15 -5.98 -7.67
N ARG A 55 6.28 -6.68 -8.39
CA ARG A 55 5.70 -6.16 -9.64
C ARG A 55 4.91 -4.87 -9.45
N ALA A 56 4.21 -4.73 -8.33
CA ALA A 56 3.48 -3.51 -8.02
C ALA A 56 4.44 -2.33 -7.72
N LEU A 57 5.53 -2.58 -7.00
CA LEU A 57 6.58 -1.59 -6.69
C LEU A 57 7.32 -1.13 -7.96
N GLU A 58 7.65 -2.05 -8.87
CA GLU A 58 8.29 -1.76 -10.16
C GLU A 58 7.47 -0.82 -11.06
N ARG A 59 6.15 -0.71 -10.83
CA ARG A 59 5.21 0.12 -11.60
C ARG A 59 4.90 1.46 -10.92
N LEU A 60 5.56 1.78 -9.80
CA LEU A 60 5.41 3.06 -9.14
C LEU A 60 6.29 4.12 -9.82
N ASP A 61 5.81 5.35 -9.87
CA ASP A 61 6.68 6.47 -10.18
C ASP A 61 7.68 6.71 -9.04
N THR A 62 8.73 7.48 -9.34
CA THR A 62 9.83 7.72 -8.40
C THR A 62 9.39 8.32 -7.07
N PHE A 63 8.41 9.23 -7.06
CA PHE A 63 7.97 9.87 -5.82
C PHE A 63 7.08 8.94 -4.99
N THR A 64 6.21 8.19 -5.65
CA THR A 64 5.37 7.17 -5.01
C THR A 64 6.24 6.06 -4.40
N LEU A 65 7.30 5.63 -5.09
CA LEU A 65 8.27 4.67 -4.54
C LEU A 65 9.00 5.25 -3.31
N ARG A 66 9.53 6.47 -3.39
CA ARG A 66 10.17 7.14 -2.23
C ARG A 66 9.22 7.30 -1.04
N THR A 67 7.95 7.55 -1.30
CA THR A 67 6.91 7.63 -0.27
C THR A 67 6.73 6.28 0.42
N ALA A 68 6.72 5.18 -0.34
CA ALA A 68 6.65 3.83 0.22
C ALA A 68 7.92 3.46 1.02
N GLU A 69 9.10 3.88 0.56
CA GLU A 69 10.37 3.70 1.29
C GLU A 69 10.37 4.45 2.62
N ALA A 70 9.92 5.71 2.64
CA ALA A 70 9.78 6.50 3.85
C ALA A 70 8.78 5.85 4.83
N LEU A 71 7.64 5.38 4.32
CA LEU A 71 6.68 4.59 5.12
C LEU A 71 7.30 3.33 5.71
N ALA A 72 8.18 2.64 4.98
CA ALA A 72 8.76 1.38 5.44
C ALA A 72 9.62 1.53 6.70
N VAL A 73 10.26 2.69 6.88
CA VAL A 73 11.10 3.03 8.04
C VAL A 73 10.37 3.84 9.12
N ALA A 74 9.20 4.40 8.81
CA ALA A 74 8.41 5.16 9.76
C ALA A 74 7.78 4.26 10.85
N PRO A 75 7.49 4.80 12.05
CA PRO A 75 6.68 4.11 13.04
C PRO A 75 5.33 3.67 12.47
N GLN A 76 4.90 2.43 12.76
CA GLN A 76 3.67 1.86 12.23
C GLN A 76 2.64 1.62 13.35
N PRO A 77 1.36 2.02 13.17
CA PRO A 77 0.83 2.75 12.03
C PRO A 77 1.35 4.20 11.95
N CYS A 78 1.53 4.71 10.72
CA CYS A 78 2.12 6.02 10.48
C CYS A 78 1.04 7.08 10.17
N PRO A 79 0.96 8.19 10.92
CA PRO A 79 0.10 9.31 10.53
C PRO A 79 0.71 10.07 9.33
N VAL A 80 -0.14 10.59 8.44
CA VAL A 80 0.27 11.33 7.23
C VAL A 80 1.21 12.48 7.57
N GLU A 81 0.99 13.16 8.69
CA GLU A 81 1.82 14.29 9.14
C GLU A 81 3.24 13.85 9.49
N ALA A 82 3.40 12.69 10.14
CA ALA A 82 4.72 12.14 10.43
C ALA A 82 5.44 11.68 9.14
N LEU A 83 4.69 11.13 8.18
CA LEU A 83 5.24 10.78 6.87
C LEU A 83 5.67 12.01 6.07
N ALA A 84 4.88 13.09 6.09
CA ALA A 84 5.21 14.34 5.42
C ALA A 84 6.52 14.94 5.96
N ALA A 85 6.76 14.84 7.27
CA ALA A 85 8.02 15.29 7.88
C ALA A 85 9.26 14.51 7.39
N LEU A 86 9.10 13.29 6.87
CA LEU A 86 10.17 12.49 6.28
C LEU A 86 10.43 12.83 4.80
N LEU A 87 9.57 13.65 4.17
CA LEU A 87 9.57 13.97 2.74
C LEU A 87 9.56 15.49 2.50
N PRO A 88 10.57 16.24 2.98
CA PRO A 88 10.59 17.70 2.88
C PRO A 88 10.53 18.17 1.41
N GLY A 89 9.61 19.07 1.12
CA GLY A 89 9.36 19.61 -0.23
C GLY A 89 8.51 18.72 -1.14
N GLY A 90 8.06 17.56 -0.64
CA GLY A 90 7.21 16.59 -1.35
C GLY A 90 5.74 16.60 -0.92
N GLU A 91 5.36 17.43 0.04
CA GLU A 91 4.09 17.37 0.76
C GLU A 91 2.89 17.51 -0.18
N HIS A 92 2.99 18.39 -1.18
CA HIS A 92 1.96 18.62 -2.20
C HIS A 92 1.70 17.40 -3.11
N ARG A 93 2.67 16.48 -3.22
CA ARG A 93 2.55 15.25 -4.03
C ARG A 93 2.09 14.06 -3.19
N LEU A 94 2.11 14.19 -1.87
CA LEU A 94 1.82 13.10 -0.94
C LEU A 94 0.40 12.53 -1.12
N PRO A 95 -0.68 13.32 -1.27
CA PRO A 95 -2.02 12.77 -1.49
C PRO A 95 -2.08 11.83 -2.71
N LEU A 96 -1.51 12.27 -3.84
CA LEU A 96 -1.49 11.46 -5.07
C LEU A 96 -0.65 10.18 -4.91
N ALA A 97 0.45 10.24 -4.18
CA ALA A 97 1.27 9.06 -3.88
C ALA A 97 0.53 8.06 -3.00
N LEU A 98 -0.17 8.54 -1.95
CA LEU A 98 -0.96 7.69 -1.06
C LEU A 98 -2.12 7.03 -1.80
N ASP A 99 -2.82 7.78 -2.67
CA ASP A 99 -3.87 7.23 -3.53
C ASP A 99 -3.32 6.16 -4.47
N ALA A 100 -2.18 6.40 -5.12
CA ALA A 100 -1.55 5.43 -6.01
C ALA A 100 -1.14 4.13 -5.29
N LEU A 101 -0.69 4.22 -4.03
CA LEU A 101 -0.38 3.06 -3.19
C LEU A 101 -1.64 2.32 -2.72
N ARG A 102 -2.72 3.05 -2.37
CA ARG A 102 -4.02 2.48 -2.00
C ARG A 102 -4.65 1.76 -3.20
N ASP A 103 -4.63 2.37 -4.38
CA ASP A 103 -5.17 1.79 -5.63
C ASP A 103 -4.51 0.46 -5.98
N ARG A 104 -3.21 0.32 -5.67
CA ARG A 104 -2.44 -0.92 -5.87
C ARG A 104 -2.51 -1.88 -4.67
N ALA A 105 -3.31 -1.58 -3.65
CA ALA A 105 -3.40 -2.37 -2.42
C ALA A 105 -2.03 -2.64 -1.75
N LEU A 106 -1.11 -1.68 -1.86
CA LEU A 106 0.16 -1.66 -1.13
C LEU A 106 0.04 -0.92 0.20
N LEU A 107 -0.94 -0.02 0.30
CA LEU A 107 -1.25 0.79 1.47
C LEU A 107 -2.72 0.62 1.85
N TRP A 108 -3.01 0.59 3.15
CA TRP A 108 -4.35 0.54 3.73
C TRP A 108 -4.40 1.31 5.05
N GLY A 109 -5.61 1.48 5.60
CA GLY A 109 -5.81 2.25 6.83
C GLY A 109 -6.22 3.69 6.58
N ARG A 110 -6.39 4.45 7.66
CA ARG A 110 -6.82 5.86 7.62
C ARG A 110 -5.59 6.77 7.60
N ASP A 111 -5.78 8.04 7.30
CA ASP A 111 -4.67 9.00 7.20
C ASP A 111 -3.96 9.23 8.54
N ASP A 112 -4.64 9.00 9.67
CA ASP A 112 -4.04 9.01 11.01
C ASP A 112 -3.37 7.67 11.39
N ALA A 113 -3.46 6.65 10.53
CA ALA A 113 -2.96 5.31 10.81
C ALA A 113 -2.67 4.53 9.51
N LEU A 114 -1.80 5.07 8.66
CA LEU A 114 -1.36 4.43 7.42
C LEU A 114 -0.61 3.15 7.74
N ARG A 115 -0.85 2.11 6.93
CA ARG A 115 -0.20 0.81 7.05
C ARG A 115 0.22 0.32 5.68
N LEU A 116 1.52 0.16 5.51
CA LEU A 116 2.06 -0.54 4.34
C LEU A 116 1.79 -2.04 4.50
N VAL A 117 1.56 -2.76 3.40
CA VAL A 117 1.50 -4.22 3.45
C VAL A 117 2.84 -4.77 3.94
N ARG A 118 2.80 -5.73 4.86
CA ARG A 118 4.00 -6.25 5.57
C ARG A 118 5.14 -6.59 4.61
N THR A 119 4.84 -7.29 3.52
CA THR A 119 5.86 -7.70 2.56
C THR A 119 6.49 -6.52 1.80
N ALA A 120 5.74 -5.44 1.53
CA ALA A 120 6.33 -4.23 0.96
C ALA A 120 7.23 -3.52 1.98
N GLN A 121 6.83 -3.49 3.26
CA GLN A 121 7.67 -2.96 4.33
C GLN A 121 8.99 -3.73 4.44
N GLU A 122 8.93 -5.07 4.46
CA GLU A 122 10.13 -5.93 4.52
C GLU A 122 11.05 -5.78 3.29
N LEU A 123 10.47 -5.53 2.11
CA LEU A 123 11.22 -5.34 0.87
C LEU A 123 11.93 -3.99 0.78
N LEU A 124 11.30 -2.94 1.31
CA LEU A 124 11.78 -1.56 1.22
C LEU A 124 12.58 -1.12 2.45
N ALA A 125 12.37 -1.76 3.60
CA ALA A 125 13.15 -1.45 4.80
C ALA A 125 14.65 -1.68 4.52
N PRO A 126 15.53 -0.78 5.01
CA PRO A 126 16.96 -0.93 4.82
C PRO A 126 17.42 -2.27 5.39
N ASN A 127 17.95 -3.14 4.53
CA ASN A 127 18.57 -4.38 4.98
C ASN A 127 19.98 -4.06 5.48
N PRO A 128 20.39 -4.52 6.68
CA PRO A 128 21.74 -4.29 7.22
C PRO A 128 22.85 -5.02 6.45
N THR A 129 22.57 -5.67 5.31
CA THR A 129 23.50 -6.52 4.55
C THR A 129 24.07 -5.90 3.27
N ARG A 130 24.20 -4.57 3.18
CA ARG A 130 25.13 -3.95 2.23
C ARG A 130 26.14 -3.06 2.96
N PRO A 131 27.40 -3.51 3.15
CA PRO A 131 28.47 -2.56 3.38
C PRO A 131 28.65 -1.73 2.09
N SER A 132 28.89 -0.43 2.31
CA SER A 132 29.24 0.56 1.29
C SER A 132 30.44 0.18 0.45
#